data_AF-A0A9X8H2L3-F1
#
_entry.id   AF-A0A9X8H2L3-F1
#
_cell.length_a   1.000
_cell.length_b   1.000
_cell.length_c   1.000
_cell.angle_alpha   90.00
_cell.angle_beta   90.00
_cell.angle_gamma   90.00
#
_symmetry.space_group_name_H-M   'P 1'
#
loop_
_entity.id
_entity.type
_entity.pdbx_description
1 polymer ?
#
loop_
_entity_poly.entity_id
_entity_poly.type
_entity_poly.pdbx_seq_one_letter_code
_entity_poly.pdbx_strand_id
1 'polypeptide(L)'
;MEAQSLFRRVVKAELQLLLDQSIPRDLAVKNLLQRIVKSATDPSESEVRKVMYQFQINRDDAVRALIVKQELGRLKQRGLNSFAAINELTLKMQLLL
;
A
#
# COMPACT_ATOMS: atom_id res chain seq x y z
N MET A 1 -11.94 6.88 -11.17
CA MET A 1 -11.10 5.92 -11.94
C MET A 1 -9.69 6.43 -12.15
N GLU A 2 -9.50 7.74 -12.38
CA GLU A 2 -8.18 8.34 -12.64
C GLU A 2 -7.17 8.21 -11.47
N ALA A 3 -7.54 8.58 -10.24
CA ALA A 3 -6.63 8.47 -9.08
C ALA A 3 -6.14 7.04 -8.80
N GLN A 4 -7.01 6.03 -8.98
CA GLN A 4 -6.61 4.63 -8.84
C GLN A 4 -5.65 4.18 -9.95
N SER A 5 -5.87 4.65 -11.18
CA SER A 5 -4.97 4.39 -12.31
C SER A 5 -3.60 5.03 -12.07
N LEU A 6 -3.59 6.30 -11.63
CA LEU A 6 -2.37 7.00 -11.26
C LEU A 6 -1.61 6.29 -10.15
N PHE A 7 -2.29 5.90 -9.07
CA PHE A 7 -1.69 5.15 -7.98
C PHE A 7 -1.03 3.86 -8.48
N ARG A 8 -1.74 3.07 -9.30
CA ARG A 8 -1.17 1.85 -9.90
C ARG A 8 0.07 2.13 -10.74
N ARG A 9 0.05 3.19 -11.55
CA ARG A 9 1.19 3.58 -12.39
C ARG A 9 2.40 3.95 -11.53
N VAL A 10 2.20 4.76 -10.50
CA VAL A 10 3.25 5.15 -9.56
C VAL A 10 3.82 3.94 -8.82
N VAL A 11 2.98 3.07 -8.27
CA VAL A 11 3.45 1.85 -7.58
C VAL A 11 4.32 0.99 -8.50
N LYS A 12 3.92 0.82 -9.77
CA LYS A 12 4.72 0.06 -10.75
C LYS A 12 6.05 0.73 -11.04
N ALA A 13 6.07 2.05 -11.25
CA ALA A 13 7.29 2.80 -11.54
C ALA A 13 8.27 2.77 -10.36
N GLU A 14 7.78 3.03 -9.15
CA GLU A 14 8.60 3.01 -7.93
C GLU A 14 9.13 1.61 -7.60
N LEU A 15 8.32 0.56 -7.82
CA LEU A 15 8.80 -0.80 -7.69
C LEU A 15 9.92 -1.11 -8.70
N GLN A 16 9.73 -0.73 -9.96
CA GLN A 16 10.75 -0.95 -10.99
C GLN A 16 12.06 -0.23 -10.65
N LEU A 17 11.99 1.02 -10.18
CA LEU A 17 13.16 1.78 -9.75
C LEU A 17 13.98 1.05 -8.66
N LEU A 18 13.30 0.48 -7.66
CA LEU A 18 13.97 -0.28 -6.60
C LEU A 18 14.58 -1.59 -7.12
N LEU A 19 13.88 -2.27 -8.04
CA LEU A 19 14.41 -3.48 -8.69
C LEU A 19 15.64 -3.17 -9.55
N ASP A 20 15.65 -2.05 -10.28
CA ASP A 20 16.79 -1.61 -11.09
C ASP A 20 18.02 -1.27 -10.22
N GLN A 21 17.80 -0.89 -8.95
CA GLN A 21 18.85 -0.71 -7.93
C GLN A 21 19.31 -2.04 -7.30
N SER A 22 18.92 -3.19 -7.86
CA SER A 22 19.22 -4.53 -7.34
C SER A 22 18.66 -4.81 -5.94
N ILE A 23 17.62 -4.09 -5.52
CA ILE A 23 16.91 -4.38 -4.26
C ILE A 23 16.00 -5.59 -4.49
N PRO A 24 16.08 -6.66 -3.67
CA PRO A 24 15.19 -7.81 -3.79
C PRO A 24 13.72 -7.40 -3.73
N ARG A 25 12.87 -8.05 -4.54
CA ARG A 25 11.45 -7.68 -4.66
C ARG A 25 10.72 -7.57 -3.33
N ASP A 26 10.95 -8.52 -2.42
CA ASP A 26 10.30 -8.53 -1.10
C ASP A 26 10.70 -7.31 -0.25
N LEU A 27 11.99 -6.94 -0.31
CA LEU A 27 12.51 -5.76 0.36
C LEU A 27 12.01 -4.47 -0.32
N ALA A 28 11.95 -4.43 -1.65
CA ALA A 28 11.42 -3.30 -2.39
C ALA A 28 9.94 -3.04 -2.02
N VAL A 29 9.11 -4.09 -2.00
CA VAL A 29 7.71 -4.00 -1.57
C VAL A 29 7.59 -3.51 -0.12
N LYS A 30 8.43 -4.02 0.79
CA LYS A 30 8.47 -3.56 2.18
C LYS A 30 8.82 -2.07 2.28
N ASN A 31 9.83 -1.61 1.53
CA ASN A 31 10.23 -0.21 1.49
C ASN A 31 9.09 0.69 1.00
N LEU A 32 8.40 0.30 -0.07
CA LEU A 32 7.23 1.04 -0.59
C LEU A 32 6.10 1.14 0.43
N LEU A 33 5.80 0.06 1.16
CA LEU A 33 4.79 0.07 2.20
C LEU A 33 5.15 0.97 3.38
N GLN A 34 6.43 1.00 3.77
CA GLN A 34 6.93 1.90 4.82
C GLN A 34 6.79 3.37 4.45
N ARG A 35 6.89 3.73 3.17
CA ARG A 35 6.67 5.11 2.70
C ARG A 35 5.25 5.59 2.98
N ILE A 36 4.27 4.71 2.80
CA ILE A 36 2.86 5.06 2.97
C ILE A 36 2.36 4.91 4.40
N VAL A 37 2.97 4.03 5.20
CA VAL A 37 2.55 3.76 6.57
C VAL A 37 3.68 4.00 7.56
N LYS A 38 3.60 5.12 8.30
CA LYS A 38 4.57 5.48 9.36
C LYS A 38 4.40 4.64 10.64
N SER A 39 3.20 4.15 10.91
CA SER A 39 2.87 3.32 12.08
C SER A 39 1.65 2.46 11.74
N ALA A 40 1.89 1.29 11.13
CA ALA A 40 0.83 0.33 10.87
C ALA A 40 0.66 -0.53 12.12
N THR A 41 -0.58 -0.76 12.54
CA THR A 41 -0.85 -1.88 13.44
C THR A 41 -0.97 -3.13 12.59
N ASP A 42 -0.21 -4.17 12.93
CA ASP A 42 -0.31 -5.44 12.22
C ASP A 42 -1.77 -5.93 12.23
N PRO A 43 -2.34 -6.28 11.06
CA PRO A 43 -3.70 -6.80 11.01
C PRO A 43 -3.84 -8.09 11.80
N SER A 44 -5.00 -8.32 12.40
CA SER A 44 -5.24 -9.56 13.15
C SER A 44 -5.26 -10.78 12.22
N GLU A 45 -4.86 -11.94 12.73
CA GLU A 45 -4.84 -13.19 11.96
C GLU A 45 -6.23 -13.58 11.40
N SER A 46 -7.31 -13.20 12.09
CA SER A 46 -8.68 -13.43 11.60
C SER A 46 -9.00 -12.55 10.39
N GLU A 47 -8.58 -11.28 10.39
CA GLU A 47 -8.73 -10.38 9.25
C GLU A 47 -7.89 -10.84 8.06
N VAL A 48 -6.65 -11.27 8.31
CA VAL A 48 -5.75 -11.79 7.28
C VAL A 48 -6.39 -13.02 6.62
N ARG A 49 -6.83 -14.02 7.40
CA ARG A 49 -7.50 -15.22 6.86
C ARG A 49 -8.76 -14.88 6.06
N LYS A 50 -9.56 -13.93 6.54
CA LYS A 50 -10.77 -13.47 5.84
C LYS A 50 -10.43 -12.89 4.48
N VAL A 51 -9.41 -12.03 4.40
CA VAL A 51 -8.97 -11.41 3.14
C VAL A 51 -8.36 -12.45 2.20
N MET A 52 -7.55 -13.38 2.69
CA MET A 52 -7.01 -14.48 1.90
C MET A 52 -8.13 -15.29 1.23
N TYR A 53 -9.15 -15.69 2.02
CA TYR A 53 -10.28 -16.46 1.49
C TYR A 53 -11.14 -15.66 0.51
N GLN A 54 -11.44 -14.39 0.84
CA GLN A 54 -12.31 -13.55 0.01
C GLN A 54 -11.70 -13.21 -1.35
N PHE A 55 -10.40 -12.95 -1.40
CA PHE A 55 -9.72 -12.49 -2.62
C PHE A 55 -8.83 -13.56 -3.26
N GLN A 56 -8.76 -14.76 -2.68
CA GLN A 56 -7.93 -15.88 -3.15
C GLN A 56 -6.46 -15.49 -3.31
N ILE A 57 -5.91 -14.81 -2.30
CA ILE A 57 -4.52 -14.32 -2.26
C ILE A 57 -3.74 -14.94 -1.10
N ASN A 58 -2.41 -14.95 -1.22
CA ASN A 58 -1.53 -15.44 -0.15
C ASN A 58 -1.57 -14.52 1.08
N ARG A 59 -0.99 -15.01 2.18
CA ARG A 59 -0.96 -14.31 3.47
C ARG A 59 -0.31 -12.94 3.36
N ASP A 60 0.81 -12.84 2.66
CA ASP A 60 1.57 -11.60 2.60
C ASP A 60 0.81 -10.53 1.80
N ASP A 61 0.20 -10.88 0.67
CA ASP A 61 -0.66 -9.98 -0.10
C ASP A 61 -1.88 -9.52 0.72
N ALA A 62 -2.47 -10.41 1.52
CA ALA A 62 -3.57 -10.07 2.40
C ALA A 62 -3.15 -9.07 3.49
N VAL A 63 -2.01 -9.30 4.15
CA VAL A 63 -1.43 -8.37 5.14
C VAL A 63 -1.18 -7.00 4.49
N ARG A 64 -0.54 -6.97 3.32
CA ARG A 64 -0.27 -5.72 2.59
C ARG A 64 -1.55 -4.97 2.23
N ALA A 65 -2.56 -5.66 1.72
CA ALA A 65 -3.84 -5.06 1.38
C ALA A 65 -4.55 -4.46 2.61
N LEU A 66 -4.47 -5.14 3.76
CA LEU A 66 -5.04 -4.67 5.01
C LEU A 66 -4.31 -3.43 5.53
N ILE A 67 -2.98 -3.39 5.47
CA ILE A 67 -2.18 -2.21 5.84
C ILE A 67 -2.57 -0.99 4.98
N VAL A 68 -2.66 -1.17 3.65
CA VAL A 68 -3.11 -0.09 2.74
C VAL A 68 -4.53 0.37 3.07
N LYS A 69 -5.43 -0.58 3.37
CA LYS A 69 -6.82 -0.27 3.75
C LYS A 69 -6.89 0.53 5.06
N GLN A 70 -6.08 0.18 6.05
CA GLN A 70 -6.01 0.92 7.33
C GLN A 70 -5.56 2.35 7.10
N GLU A 71 -4.49 2.58 6.33
CA GLU A 71 -4.01 3.94 6.07
C GLU A 71 -5.02 4.77 5.26
N LEU A 72 -5.70 4.15 4.28
CA LEU A 72 -6.83 4.80 3.59
C LEU A 72 -7.95 5.19 4.58
N GLY A 73 -8.26 4.31 5.53
CA GLY A 73 -9.23 4.59 6.60
C GLY A 73 -8.80 5.77 7.47
N ARG A 74 -7.53 5.81 7.88
CA ARG A 74 -6.95 6.90 8.68
C ARG A 74 -7.02 8.24 7.95
N LEU A 75 -6.69 8.27 6.67
CA LEU A 75 -6.79 9.48 5.85
C LEU A 75 -8.23 9.96 5.75
N LYS A 76 -9.20 9.05 5.58
CA LYS A 76 -10.62 9.39 5.56
C LYS A 76 -11.12 9.94 6.90
N GLN A 77 -10.67 9.39 8.02
CA GLN A 77 -10.97 9.90 9.36
C GLN A 77 -10.42 11.32 9.59
N ARG A 78 -9.37 11.72 8.87
CA ARG A 78 -8.84 13.10 8.85
C ARG A 78 -9.64 14.05 7.94
N GLY A 79 -10.76 13.61 7.38
CA GLY A 79 -11.63 14.41 6.53
C GLY A 79 -11.33 14.33 5.03
N LEU A 80 -10.36 13.51 4.60
CA LEU A 80 -10.10 13.33 3.17
C LEU A 80 -11.20 12.47 2.55
N ASN A 81 -11.75 12.92 1.42
CA ASN A 81 -12.58 12.05 0.59
C ASN A 81 -11.73 10.93 -0.05
N SER A 82 -12.39 9.92 -0.63
CA SER A 82 -11.69 8.78 -1.23
C SER A 82 -10.67 9.16 -2.30
N PHE A 83 -10.93 10.22 -3.08
CA PHE A 83 -10.00 10.69 -4.11
C PHE A 83 -8.75 11.32 -3.48
N ALA A 84 -8.95 12.25 -2.54
CA ALA A 84 -7.87 12.91 -1.81
C ALA A 84 -7.01 11.89 -1.04
N ALA A 85 -7.61 10.88 -0.41
CA ALA A 85 -6.86 9.84 0.29
C ALA A 85 -5.97 9.00 -0.64
N ILE A 86 -6.43 8.68 -1.85
CA ILE A 86 -5.62 7.96 -2.85
C ILE A 86 -4.49 8.85 -3.37
N ASN A 87 -4.75 10.13 -3.59
CA ASN A 87 -3.70 11.08 -4.00
C ASN A 87 -2.61 11.21 -2.93
N GLU A 88 -3.00 11.34 -1.66
CA GLU A 88 -2.07 11.38 -0.54
C GLU A 88 -1.21 10.09 -0.46
N LEU A 89 -1.81 8.92 -0.65
CA LEU A 89 -1.05 7.67 -0.74
C LEU A 89 -0.09 7.65 -1.93
N THR A 90 -0.52 8.18 -3.07
CA THR A 90 0.29 8.27 -4.28
C THR A 90 1.52 9.15 -4.03
N LEU A 91 1.34 10.33 -3.42
CA LEU A 91 2.42 11.25 -3.08
C LEU A 91 3.42 10.59 -2.13
N LYS A 92 2.93 9.92 -1.08
CA LYS A 92 3.79 9.18 -0.16
C LYS A 92 4.60 8.10 -0.86
N MET A 93 4.02 7.39 -1.83
CA MET A 93 4.70 6.34 -2.59
C MET A 93 5.92 6.89 -3.35
N GLN A 94 5.85 8.13 -3.83
CA GLN A 94 6.91 8.82 -4.58
C GLN A 94 8.00 9.43 -3.69
N LEU A 95 7.80 9.49 -2.36
CA LEU A 95 8.82 10.01 -1.45
C LEU A 95 9.99 9.03 -1.38
N LEU A 96 11.02 9.29 -2.19
CA LEU A 96 12.38 8.86 -1.92
C LEU A 96 12.81 9.55 -0.61
N LEU A 97 13.08 8.76 0.42
CA LEU A 97 13.83 9.23 1.59
C LEU A 97 15.25 9.62 1.15
#